data_AF-A0A7W2M789-F1
#
_entry.id   AF-A0A7W2M789-F1
#
_cell.length_a   1.000
_cell.length_b   1.000
_cell.length_c   1.000
_cell.angle_alpha   90.00
_cell.angle_beta   90.00
_cell.angle_gamma   90.00
#
_symmetry.space_group_name_H-M   'P 1'
#
loop_
_entity.id
_entity.type
_entity.pdbx_description
1 polymer ?
#
loop_
_entity_poly.entity_id
_entity_poly.type
_entity_poly.pdbx_seq_one_letter_code
_entity_poly.pdbx_strand_id
1 'polypeptide(L)'
;MTRKLTILFLITFQIGVTQNYDTVVMDTHNIDASNEVYLVGNAYIFDYEIKKDGKVLKLKHNKGMYGSADFELVPLATDGIEVDRIRLVVQQVSDTERTNEGQTEISYIQDPLSKGMSLTGLVDNSHNIWLHPVRTGFFNALQTAPFPFIKKPPSIGQEWTDKMAIGKNWSNPLWGVWEEPLLLSLNYKVSKMENVKTAFGTLECFVIESSASSDIGTTKLTSYFSSLYGFVRMEYELLNGLKVNFWLVDLKRG
;
A
#
# COMPACT_ATOMS: atom_id res chain seq x y z
N MET A 1 52.61 -29.48 12.58
CA MET A 1 51.41 -29.15 13.37
C MET A 1 50.56 -28.19 12.54
N THR A 2 49.73 -28.74 11.65
CA THR A 2 48.99 -27.98 10.62
C THR A 2 47.56 -27.74 11.10
N ARG A 3 47.27 -26.51 11.55
CA ARG A 3 45.90 -26.09 11.88
C ARG A 3 45.13 -25.87 10.57
N LYS A 4 44.19 -26.77 10.27
CA LYS A 4 43.17 -26.57 9.24
C LYS A 4 42.19 -25.50 9.76
N LEU A 5 42.12 -24.38 9.04
CA LEU A 5 41.15 -23.32 9.26
C LEU A 5 39.87 -23.72 8.53
N THR A 6 38.89 -24.25 9.26
CA THR A 6 37.56 -24.51 8.72
C THR A 6 36.79 -23.20 8.72
N ILE A 7 36.69 -22.55 7.55
CA ILE A 7 35.81 -21.41 7.34
C ILE A 7 34.39 -21.96 7.15
N LEU A 8 33.57 -21.81 8.19
CA LEU A 8 32.14 -22.09 8.13
C LEU A 8 31.46 -20.88 7.49
N PHE A 9 31.12 -20.98 6.21
CA PHE A 9 30.25 -20.02 5.54
C PHE A 9 28.83 -20.19 6.12
N LEU A 10 28.48 -19.36 7.11
CA LEU A 10 27.09 -19.18 7.51
C LEU A 10 26.41 -18.35 6.41
N ILE A 11 25.80 -19.02 5.44
CA ILE A 11 24.86 -18.39 4.52
C ILE A 11 23.58 -18.18 5.33
N THR A 12 23.41 -17.02 5.94
CA THR A 12 22.12 -16.59 6.46
C THR A 12 21.22 -16.29 5.26
N PHE A 13 20.47 -17.28 4.80
CA PHE A 13 19.31 -17.06 3.94
C PHE A 13 18.28 -16.29 4.77
N GLN A 14 18.31 -14.96 4.70
CA GLN A 14 17.11 -14.17 4.95
C GLN A 14 16.20 -14.43 3.74
N ILE A 15 15.36 -15.45 3.84
CA ILE A 15 14.28 -15.66 2.88
C ILE A 15 13.39 -14.43 3.01
N GLY A 16 13.54 -13.49 2.07
CA GLY A 16 12.58 -12.42 1.89
C GLY A 16 11.26 -13.08 1.57
N VAL A 17 10.34 -13.08 2.54
CA VAL A 17 8.98 -13.58 2.31
C VAL A 17 8.36 -12.69 1.25
N THR A 18 8.09 -13.25 0.07
CA THR A 18 7.47 -12.51 -1.03
C THR A 18 6.05 -12.14 -0.64
N GLN A 19 5.71 -10.86 -0.79
CA GLN A 19 4.40 -10.30 -0.43
C GLN A 19 3.39 -10.60 -1.54
N ASN A 20 3.03 -11.87 -1.67
CA ASN A 20 2.16 -12.32 -2.74
C ASN A 20 0.75 -12.56 -2.23
N TYR A 21 -0.21 -12.28 -3.09
CA TYR A 21 -1.61 -12.62 -2.93
C TYR A 21 -1.89 -13.76 -3.90
N ASP A 22 -2.42 -14.87 -3.40
CA ASP A 22 -2.69 -16.07 -4.20
C ASP A 22 -3.77 -15.81 -5.26
N THR A 23 -4.64 -14.82 -5.03
CA THR A 23 -5.80 -14.56 -5.87
C THR A 23 -5.66 -13.38 -6.82
N VAL A 24 -4.49 -12.71 -6.83
CA VAL A 24 -4.17 -11.66 -7.80
C VAL A 24 -3.73 -12.33 -9.11
N VAL A 25 -4.45 -12.04 -10.18
CA VAL A 25 -4.13 -12.46 -11.54
C VAL A 25 -3.13 -11.47 -12.10
N MET A 26 -1.86 -11.88 -12.13
CA MET A 26 -0.76 -11.11 -12.72
C MET A 26 -0.66 -11.34 -14.22
N ASP A 27 -0.24 -10.32 -14.95
CA ASP A 27 0.10 -10.45 -16.36
C ASP A 27 1.52 -10.98 -16.52
N THR A 28 1.72 -11.87 -17.49
CA THR A 28 3.06 -12.40 -17.82
C THR A 28 3.69 -11.70 -19.01
N HIS A 29 2.89 -10.95 -19.78
CA HIS A 29 3.28 -10.25 -20.99
C HIS A 29 2.48 -8.96 -21.07
N ASN A 30 3.04 -7.91 -21.68
CA ASN A 30 2.36 -6.62 -21.88
C ASN A 30 1.85 -5.98 -20.58
N ILE A 31 2.62 -6.14 -19.48
CA ILE A 31 2.25 -5.77 -18.11
C ILE A 31 1.66 -4.36 -18.03
N ASP A 32 2.30 -3.38 -18.66
CA ASP A 32 1.84 -1.99 -18.57
C ASP A 32 0.73 -1.65 -19.57
N ALA A 33 0.60 -2.44 -20.65
CA ALA A 33 -0.38 -2.22 -21.70
C ALA A 33 -1.76 -2.84 -21.37
N SER A 34 -1.84 -3.71 -20.35
CA SER A 34 -3.10 -4.22 -19.81
C SER A 34 -3.78 -3.27 -18.84
N ASN A 35 -3.07 -2.24 -18.36
CA ASN A 35 -3.62 -1.24 -17.43
C ASN A 35 -4.84 -0.53 -18.04
N GLU A 36 -5.97 -0.57 -17.32
CA GLU A 36 -7.21 0.09 -17.73
C GLU A 36 -7.40 1.45 -17.04
N VAL A 37 -6.84 1.61 -15.85
CA VAL A 37 -7.01 2.78 -14.98
C VAL A 37 -5.65 3.43 -14.70
N TYR A 38 -4.70 2.71 -14.12
CA TYR A 38 -3.38 3.21 -13.73
C TYR A 38 -2.43 3.22 -14.94
N LEU A 39 -2.69 4.12 -15.89
CA LEU A 39 -1.91 4.23 -17.12
C LEU A 39 -0.50 4.78 -16.85
N VAL A 40 0.50 4.24 -17.56
CA VAL A 40 1.89 4.70 -17.52
C VAL A 40 2.00 6.20 -17.77
N GLY A 41 2.87 6.87 -17.01
CA GLY A 41 3.07 8.31 -17.08
C GLY A 41 2.10 9.12 -16.23
N ASN A 42 0.96 8.55 -15.82
CA ASN A 42 0.03 9.25 -14.93
C ASN A 42 0.57 9.35 -13.51
N ALA A 43 0.16 10.42 -12.81
CA ALA A 43 0.38 10.60 -11.39
C ALA A 43 -0.94 10.87 -10.65
N TYR A 44 -1.17 10.11 -9.59
CA TYR A 44 -2.32 10.16 -8.70
C TYR A 44 -1.90 10.81 -7.38
N ILE A 45 -2.49 11.96 -7.04
CA ILE A 45 -2.10 12.74 -5.88
C ILE A 45 -3.17 12.59 -4.81
N PHE A 46 -2.74 12.09 -3.66
CA PHE A 46 -3.57 11.87 -2.49
C PHE A 46 -3.27 12.92 -1.42
N ASP A 47 -4.33 13.53 -0.91
CA ASP A 47 -4.28 14.07 0.45
C ASP A 47 -4.50 12.92 1.44
N TYR A 48 -4.05 13.10 2.67
CA TYR A 48 -4.16 12.10 3.71
C TYR A 48 -4.31 12.72 5.09
N GLU A 49 -4.84 11.95 6.03
CA GLU A 49 -4.79 12.27 7.44
C GLU A 49 -4.50 11.04 8.29
N ILE A 50 -3.98 11.27 9.49
CA ILE A 50 -3.84 10.25 10.52
C ILE A 50 -4.69 10.68 11.71
N LYS A 51 -5.60 9.84 12.16
CA LYS A 51 -6.43 10.11 13.35
C LYS A 51 -6.00 9.28 14.53
N LYS A 52 -5.81 9.95 15.66
CA LYS A 52 -5.54 9.34 16.97
C LYS A 52 -6.38 10.04 18.02
N ASP A 53 -7.20 9.29 18.77
CA ASP A 53 -8.01 9.84 19.88
C ASP A 53 -8.86 11.06 19.47
N GLY A 54 -9.45 11.02 18.28
CA GLY A 54 -10.25 12.11 17.71
C GLY A 54 -9.46 13.31 17.17
N LYS A 55 -8.13 13.34 17.35
CA LYS A 55 -7.25 14.38 16.81
C LYS A 55 -6.78 14.03 15.41
N VAL A 56 -6.69 15.04 14.55
CA VAL A 56 -6.14 14.93 13.19
C VAL A 56 -4.67 15.31 13.22
N LEU A 57 -3.83 14.41 12.71
CA LEU A 57 -2.37 14.49 12.68
C LEU A 57 -1.85 14.42 11.25
N LYS A 58 -0.68 15.00 11.03
CA LYS A 58 0.15 14.92 9.83
C LYS A 58 1.57 14.49 10.21
N LEU A 59 2.41 14.26 9.21
CA LEU A 59 3.81 13.89 9.42
C LEU A 59 4.70 15.12 9.32
N LYS A 60 5.37 15.45 10.42
CA LYS A 60 6.34 16.54 10.46
C LYS A 60 7.57 16.20 9.63
N HIS A 61 8.02 14.95 9.69
CA HIS A 61 8.96 14.30 8.77
C HIS A 61 8.59 12.82 8.64
N ASN A 62 9.00 12.18 7.55
CA ASN A 62 8.74 10.76 7.32
C ASN A 62 9.76 10.13 6.35
N LYS A 63 10.64 9.26 6.85
CA LYS A 63 11.69 8.63 6.05
C LYS A 63 12.01 7.22 6.53
N GLY A 64 12.82 6.52 5.73
CA GLY A 64 13.26 5.17 6.03
C GLY A 64 12.20 4.12 5.73
N MET A 65 12.59 2.86 5.84
CA MET A 65 11.73 1.69 5.66
C MET A 65 12.13 0.63 6.70
N TYR A 66 11.23 -0.29 7.02
CA TYR A 66 11.46 -1.33 8.03
C TYR A 66 11.82 -0.72 9.40
N GLY A 67 12.73 -1.36 10.14
CA GLY A 67 13.26 -0.88 11.43
C GLY A 67 14.06 0.43 11.37
N SER A 68 14.30 1.01 10.17
CA SER A 68 14.93 2.33 10.00
C SER A 68 13.92 3.48 9.83
N ALA A 69 12.62 3.20 9.98
CA ALA A 69 11.57 4.21 9.91
C ALA A 69 11.78 5.29 10.98
N ASP A 70 11.86 6.54 10.51
CA ASP A 70 11.95 7.74 11.35
C ASP A 70 10.87 8.72 10.90
N PHE A 71 9.97 9.03 11.83
CA PHE A 71 8.82 9.86 11.58
C PHE A 71 8.36 10.56 12.86
N GLU A 72 7.64 11.67 12.70
CA GLU A 72 7.03 12.39 13.81
C GLU A 72 5.60 12.78 13.44
N LEU A 73 4.64 12.39 14.29
CA LEU A 73 3.24 12.76 14.15
C LEU A 73 2.97 14.06 14.89
N VAL A 74 2.45 15.06 14.19
CA VAL A 74 2.11 16.37 14.75
C VAL A 74 0.67 16.77 14.42
N PRO A 75 0.01 17.61 15.23
CA PRO A 75 -1.30 18.17 14.88
C PRO A 75 -1.29 18.86 13.51
N LEU A 76 -2.39 18.78 12.77
CA LEU A 76 -2.53 19.40 11.44
C LEU A 76 -2.17 20.90 11.40
N ALA A 77 -2.45 21.64 12.46
CA ALA A 77 -2.16 23.07 12.56
C ALA A 77 -0.68 23.41 12.84
N THR A 78 0.20 22.41 12.85
CA THR A 78 1.64 22.61 13.14
C THR A 78 2.34 23.20 11.91
N ASP A 79 3.11 24.26 12.11
CA ASP A 79 3.92 24.84 11.04
C ASP A 79 4.99 23.87 10.53
N GLY A 80 5.31 23.98 9.24
CA GLY A 80 6.42 23.26 8.60
C GLY A 80 6.23 21.74 8.50
N ILE A 81 5.01 21.28 8.22
CA ILE A 81 4.73 19.89 7.80
C ILE A 81 5.58 19.58 6.55
N GLU A 82 6.41 18.54 6.62
CA GLU A 82 7.27 18.12 5.49
C GLU A 82 6.63 17.11 4.55
N VAL A 83 5.51 16.50 4.96
CA VAL A 83 4.74 15.56 4.14
C VAL A 83 3.29 15.99 4.16
N ASP A 84 2.90 16.71 3.11
CA ASP A 84 1.53 17.19 2.94
C ASP A 84 0.70 16.21 2.12
N ARG A 85 1.29 15.67 1.04
CA ARG A 85 0.60 14.81 0.06
C ARG A 85 1.43 13.61 -0.32
N ILE A 86 0.75 12.58 -0.80
CA ILE A 86 1.37 11.38 -1.36
C ILE A 86 1.06 11.32 -2.85
N ARG A 87 2.09 11.30 -3.68
CA ARG A 87 1.97 11.15 -5.12
C ARG A 87 2.36 9.73 -5.52
N LEU A 88 1.42 9.01 -6.11
CA LEU A 88 1.67 7.75 -6.80
C LEU A 88 1.95 8.05 -8.27
N VAL A 89 3.13 7.68 -8.77
CA VAL A 89 3.50 7.86 -10.18
C VAL A 89 3.65 6.49 -10.83
N VAL A 90 2.89 6.25 -11.90
CA VAL A 90 2.99 5.05 -12.71
C VAL A 90 4.20 5.16 -13.62
N GLN A 91 5.23 4.37 -13.34
CA GLN A 91 6.53 4.50 -14.01
C GLN A 91 6.49 3.91 -15.41
N GLN A 92 7.24 4.53 -16.32
CA GLN A 92 7.62 3.91 -17.57
C GLN A 92 8.96 3.21 -17.36
N VAL A 93 8.94 1.87 -17.30
CA VAL A 93 10.14 1.04 -17.18
C VAL A 93 10.18 0.02 -18.31
N SER A 94 11.37 -0.32 -18.78
CA SER A 94 11.52 -1.48 -19.66
C SER A 94 11.33 -2.78 -18.87
N ASP A 95 10.96 -3.87 -19.55
CA ASP A 95 10.80 -5.17 -18.89
C ASP A 95 12.10 -5.65 -18.21
N THR A 96 13.26 -5.25 -18.72
CA THR A 96 14.57 -5.57 -18.13
C THR A 96 14.91 -4.78 -16.88
N GLU A 97 14.27 -3.62 -16.68
CA GLU A 97 14.50 -2.74 -15.50
C GLU A 97 13.43 -2.93 -14.43
N ARG A 98 12.38 -3.71 -14.72
CA ARG A 98 11.25 -3.96 -13.83
C ARG A 98 11.72 -4.72 -12.60
N THR A 99 11.36 -4.21 -11.41
CA THR A 99 11.80 -4.80 -10.15
C THR A 99 10.79 -5.79 -9.57
N ASN A 100 9.54 -5.71 -10.01
CA ASN A 100 8.43 -6.56 -9.57
C ASN A 100 7.85 -7.33 -10.76
N GLU A 101 8.13 -8.63 -10.81
CA GLU A 101 7.63 -9.51 -11.89
C GLU A 101 6.10 -9.48 -11.97
N GLY A 102 5.57 -9.33 -13.17
CA GLY A 102 4.13 -9.31 -13.45
C GLY A 102 3.37 -8.09 -12.94
N GLN A 103 4.06 -7.03 -12.52
CA GLN A 103 3.47 -5.81 -11.95
C GLN A 103 3.93 -4.55 -12.67
N THR A 104 3.03 -3.60 -12.88
CA THR A 104 3.40 -2.24 -13.29
C THR A 104 4.19 -1.57 -12.19
N GLU A 105 5.36 -1.03 -12.52
CA GLU A 105 6.22 -0.35 -11.57
C GLU A 105 5.59 1.01 -11.19
N ILE A 106 5.51 1.27 -9.88
CA ILE A 106 5.01 2.53 -9.33
C ILE A 106 5.99 3.10 -8.31
N SER A 107 5.97 4.42 -8.17
CA SER A 107 6.66 5.09 -7.09
C SER A 107 5.69 5.90 -6.23
N TYR A 108 5.90 5.85 -4.93
CA TYR A 108 5.32 6.81 -3.99
C TYR A 108 6.33 7.91 -3.68
N ILE A 109 5.91 9.16 -3.82
CA ILE A 109 6.67 10.38 -3.54
C ILE A 109 5.91 11.22 -2.52
N GLN A 110 6.62 11.76 -1.53
CA GLN A 110 6.04 12.52 -0.41
C GLN A 110 6.22 14.03 -0.61
N ASP A 111 5.21 14.75 -1.11
CA ASP A 111 5.33 16.19 -1.38
C ASP A 111 5.31 17.02 -0.07
N PRO A 112 6.06 18.15 0.04
CA PRO A 112 6.85 18.83 -1.00
C PRO A 112 8.29 18.31 -1.23
N LEU A 113 8.75 17.29 -0.50
CA LEU A 113 10.12 16.82 -0.58
C LEU A 113 10.25 15.56 -1.45
N SER A 114 11.14 15.59 -2.45
CA SER A 114 11.63 14.38 -3.13
C SER A 114 12.42 13.41 -2.23
N LYS A 115 12.27 13.51 -0.89
CA LYS A 115 12.92 12.67 0.11
C LYS A 115 12.02 11.48 0.42
N GLY A 116 12.35 10.34 -0.18
CA GLY A 116 11.62 9.09 0.01
C GLY A 116 10.81 8.77 -1.23
N MET A 117 11.49 8.18 -2.20
CA MET A 117 10.86 7.42 -3.27
C MET A 117 10.77 5.97 -2.79
N SER A 118 9.57 5.41 -2.77
CA SER A 118 9.38 3.97 -2.55
C SER A 118 8.93 3.34 -3.86
N LEU A 119 9.82 2.57 -4.49
CA LEU A 119 9.52 1.73 -5.65
C LEU A 119 8.76 0.47 -5.20
N THR A 120 7.72 0.12 -5.94
CA THR A 120 6.85 -1.04 -5.70
C THR A 120 6.00 -1.30 -6.95
N GLY A 121 5.01 -2.18 -6.86
CA GLY A 121 4.19 -2.58 -8.00
C GLY A 121 2.69 -2.39 -7.79
N LEU A 122 1.98 -2.40 -8.91
CA LEU A 122 0.54 -2.63 -8.96
C LEU A 122 0.21 -3.64 -10.05
N VAL A 123 -0.98 -4.22 -9.98
CA VAL A 123 -1.57 -4.98 -11.08
C VAL A 123 -2.85 -4.25 -11.48
N ASP A 124 -2.99 -3.92 -12.75
CA ASP A 124 -4.22 -3.40 -13.32
C ASP A 124 -4.45 -4.07 -14.67
N ASN A 125 -5.45 -4.92 -14.76
CA ASN A 125 -5.80 -5.63 -15.99
C ASN A 125 -7.26 -6.03 -15.95
N SER A 126 -7.79 -6.65 -17.00
CA SER A 126 -9.23 -7.00 -17.08
C SER A 126 -9.75 -7.90 -15.95
N HIS A 127 -8.89 -8.55 -15.16
CA HIS A 127 -9.27 -9.45 -14.06
C HIS A 127 -9.27 -8.77 -12.69
N ASN A 128 -8.37 -7.82 -12.44
CA ASN A 128 -8.29 -7.14 -11.16
C ASN A 128 -7.50 -5.84 -11.19
N ILE A 129 -7.71 -5.04 -10.15
CA ILE A 129 -6.78 -4.00 -9.72
C ILE A 129 -6.31 -4.30 -8.30
N TRP A 130 -5.00 -4.43 -8.11
CA TRP A 130 -4.34 -4.62 -6.83
C TRP A 130 -3.19 -3.63 -6.70
N LEU A 131 -3.14 -2.90 -5.59
CA LEU A 131 -2.23 -1.78 -5.41
C LEU A 131 -1.40 -1.97 -4.14
N HIS A 132 -0.07 -2.00 -4.25
CA HIS A 132 0.75 -1.90 -3.05
C HIS A 132 0.51 -0.55 -2.34
N PRO A 133 0.38 -0.51 -1.00
CA PRO A 133 0.25 0.75 -0.28
C PRO A 133 1.58 1.53 -0.27
N VAL A 134 1.54 2.80 0.16
CA VAL A 134 2.77 3.54 0.50
C VAL A 134 3.45 2.90 1.72
N ARG A 135 4.79 2.81 1.71
CA ARG A 135 5.58 2.07 2.71
C ARG A 135 6.81 2.83 3.21
N THR A 136 6.74 4.16 3.28
CA THR A 136 7.83 4.98 3.82
C THR A 136 7.50 5.44 5.24
N GLY A 137 8.47 5.29 6.14
CA GLY A 137 8.39 5.69 7.55
C GLY A 137 7.15 5.16 8.27
N PHE A 138 6.28 6.05 8.74
CA PHE A 138 5.02 5.70 9.42
C PHE A 138 4.15 4.75 8.59
N PHE A 139 4.13 4.91 7.26
CA PHE A 139 3.28 4.11 6.39
C PHE A 139 3.72 2.65 6.26
N ASN A 140 4.87 2.25 6.82
CA ASN A 140 5.21 0.83 7.00
C ASN A 140 4.07 0.07 7.72
N ALA A 141 3.34 0.74 8.60
CA ALA A 141 2.19 0.17 9.30
C ALA A 141 1.13 -0.39 8.34
N LEU A 142 0.99 0.17 7.14
CA LEU A 142 -0.01 -0.26 6.16
C LEU A 142 0.26 -1.68 5.62
N GLN A 143 1.47 -2.23 5.82
CA GLN A 143 1.74 -3.65 5.50
C GLN A 143 1.03 -4.64 6.43
N THR A 144 0.57 -4.18 7.59
CA THR A 144 -0.26 -5.00 8.49
C THR A 144 -1.75 -4.98 8.10
N ALA A 145 -2.11 -4.21 7.06
CA ALA A 145 -3.47 -4.01 6.61
C ALA A 145 -3.75 -4.65 5.24
N PRO A 146 -5.03 -4.89 4.89
CA PRO A 146 -5.40 -5.25 3.53
C PRO A 146 -4.90 -4.21 2.54
N PHE A 147 -4.46 -4.67 1.37
CA PHE A 147 -4.09 -3.77 0.29
C PHE A 147 -5.34 -3.37 -0.50
N PRO A 148 -5.35 -2.18 -1.13
CA PRO A 148 -6.42 -1.83 -2.04
C PRO A 148 -6.49 -2.86 -3.18
N PHE A 149 -7.60 -3.61 -3.21
CA PHE A 149 -7.79 -4.73 -4.12
C PHE A 149 -9.25 -4.82 -4.54
N ILE A 150 -9.49 -4.99 -5.84
CA ILE A 150 -10.81 -5.26 -6.41
C ILE A 150 -10.68 -6.24 -7.58
N LYS A 151 -11.59 -7.22 -7.64
CA LYS A 151 -11.73 -8.13 -8.79
C LYS A 151 -12.66 -7.50 -9.83
N LYS A 152 -12.35 -7.72 -11.11
CA LYS A 152 -13.10 -7.22 -12.26
C LYS A 152 -13.75 -8.38 -13.04
N PRO A 153 -14.94 -8.16 -13.62
CA PRO A 153 -15.83 -7.03 -13.37
C PRO A 153 -16.37 -7.05 -11.92
N PRO A 154 -16.46 -5.90 -11.23
CA PRO A 154 -16.91 -5.86 -9.85
C PRO A 154 -18.41 -6.13 -9.74
N SER A 155 -18.81 -6.83 -8.68
CA SER A 155 -20.22 -7.13 -8.40
C SER A 155 -20.54 -6.95 -6.91
N ILE A 156 -21.67 -6.33 -6.58
CA ILE A 156 -22.11 -6.16 -5.18
C ILE A 156 -22.33 -7.53 -4.55
N GLY A 157 -21.79 -7.73 -3.35
CA GLY A 157 -21.81 -9.00 -2.63
C GLY A 157 -20.71 -9.98 -3.05
N GLN A 158 -19.86 -9.62 -4.02
CA GLN A 158 -18.68 -10.41 -4.36
C GLN A 158 -17.70 -10.40 -3.18
N GLU A 159 -17.26 -11.60 -2.79
CA GLU A 159 -16.33 -11.82 -1.69
C GLU A 159 -15.14 -12.67 -2.17
N TRP A 160 -13.97 -12.40 -1.62
CA TRP A 160 -12.79 -13.24 -1.80
C TRP A 160 -11.87 -13.13 -0.60
N THR A 161 -10.99 -14.10 -0.47
CA THR A 161 -10.00 -14.17 0.60
C THR A 161 -8.61 -14.31 0.01
N ASP A 162 -7.62 -13.91 0.80
CA ASP A 162 -6.22 -14.06 0.45
C ASP A 162 -5.38 -14.27 1.70
N LYS A 163 -4.09 -14.54 1.53
CA LYS A 163 -3.13 -14.66 2.61
C LYS A 163 -1.87 -13.90 2.25
N MET A 164 -1.27 -13.28 3.25
CA MET A 164 0.04 -12.64 3.10
C MET A 164 0.87 -12.93 4.34
N ALA A 165 2.16 -13.22 4.15
CA ALA A 165 3.10 -13.34 5.24
C ALA A 165 4.05 -12.13 5.21
N ILE A 166 4.23 -11.47 6.36
CA ILE A 166 5.14 -10.32 6.49
C ILE A 166 6.26 -10.61 7.49
N GLY A 167 7.50 -10.37 7.07
CA GLY A 167 8.68 -10.60 7.90
C GLY A 167 8.79 -9.63 9.08
N LYS A 168 9.60 -10.01 10.09
CA LYS A 168 9.84 -9.20 11.30
C LYS A 168 10.42 -7.81 11.06
N ASN A 169 11.02 -7.57 9.90
CA ASN A 169 11.52 -6.26 9.49
C ASN A 169 10.41 -5.21 9.36
N TRP A 170 9.15 -5.63 9.21
CA TRP A 170 7.98 -4.75 9.21
C TRP A 170 7.44 -4.44 10.61
N SER A 171 7.98 -5.09 11.65
CA SER A 171 7.56 -4.85 13.03
C SER A 171 7.95 -3.45 13.53
N ASN A 172 7.15 -2.92 14.45
CA ASN A 172 7.43 -1.64 15.12
C ASN A 172 6.65 -1.56 16.44
N PRO A 173 7.24 -1.01 17.51
CA PRO A 173 6.53 -0.83 18.78
C PRO A 173 5.18 -0.11 18.68
N LEU A 174 4.97 0.75 17.68
CA LEU A 174 3.72 1.49 17.51
C LEU A 174 2.57 0.64 16.95
N TRP A 175 2.85 -0.30 16.02
CA TRP A 175 1.80 -1.10 15.36
C TRP A 175 1.90 -2.60 15.59
N GLY A 176 2.91 -3.08 16.32
CA GLY A 176 3.05 -4.47 16.72
C GLY A 176 4.46 -5.02 16.53
N VAL A 177 4.88 -5.91 17.43
CA VAL A 177 6.18 -6.58 17.39
C VAL A 177 5.99 -8.09 17.28
N TRP A 178 6.75 -8.72 16.39
CA TRP A 178 6.75 -10.16 16.15
C TRP A 178 8.14 -10.63 15.71
N GLU A 179 8.49 -11.87 16.04
CA GLU A 179 9.79 -12.47 15.70
C GLU A 179 9.73 -13.40 14.49
N GLU A 180 8.65 -14.19 14.37
CA GLU A 180 8.38 -15.08 13.24
C GLU A 180 7.50 -14.38 12.19
N PRO A 181 7.53 -14.79 10.91
CA PRO A 181 6.67 -14.20 9.88
C PRO A 181 5.21 -14.10 10.33
N LEU A 182 4.67 -12.89 10.32
CA LEU A 182 3.29 -12.63 10.71
C LEU A 182 2.38 -13.04 9.56
N LEU A 183 1.48 -14.00 9.82
CA LEU A 183 0.54 -14.49 8.84
C LEU A 183 -0.77 -13.68 8.90
N LEU A 184 -1.10 -13.01 7.80
CA LEU A 184 -2.33 -12.25 7.64
C LEU A 184 -3.34 -13.09 6.84
N SER A 185 -4.53 -13.30 7.42
CA SER A 185 -5.70 -13.82 6.71
C SER A 185 -6.56 -12.66 6.26
N LEU A 186 -6.67 -12.48 4.94
CA LEU A 186 -7.30 -11.34 4.31
C LEU A 186 -8.69 -11.71 3.83
N ASN A 187 -9.66 -10.83 4.07
CA ASN A 187 -11.04 -10.98 3.59
C ASN A 187 -11.46 -9.67 2.91
N TYR A 188 -12.16 -9.79 1.80
CA TYR A 188 -12.64 -8.66 0.99
C TYR A 188 -14.10 -8.89 0.61
N LYS A 189 -14.86 -7.80 0.55
CA LYS A 189 -16.25 -7.77 0.11
C LYS A 189 -16.56 -6.47 -0.62
N VAL A 190 -17.10 -6.56 -1.82
CA VAL A 190 -17.77 -5.40 -2.46
C VAL A 190 -19.12 -5.22 -1.76
N SER A 191 -19.20 -4.30 -0.80
CA SER A 191 -20.36 -4.18 0.09
C SER A 191 -21.53 -3.45 -0.56
N LYS A 192 -21.26 -2.44 -1.37
CA LYS A 192 -22.28 -1.60 -2.04
C LYS A 192 -21.68 -0.76 -3.16
N MET A 193 -22.55 -0.05 -3.88
CA MET A 193 -22.16 1.14 -4.63
C MET A 193 -22.60 2.41 -3.90
N GLU A 194 -21.80 3.46 -3.99
CA GLU A 194 -22.06 4.75 -3.34
C GLU A 194 -21.63 5.90 -4.25
N ASN A 195 -22.41 6.98 -4.25
CA ASN A 195 -22.03 8.24 -4.88
C ASN A 195 -21.15 9.03 -3.92
N VAL A 196 -19.85 9.12 -4.22
CA VAL A 196 -18.84 9.77 -3.39
C VAL A 196 -18.53 11.14 -3.96
N LYS A 197 -18.64 12.19 -3.13
CA LYS A 197 -18.18 13.53 -3.50
C LYS A 197 -16.65 13.59 -3.43
N THR A 198 -16.02 13.98 -4.52
CA THR A 198 -14.56 14.07 -4.67
C THR A 198 -14.13 15.41 -5.26
N ALA A 199 -12.81 15.61 -5.43
CA ALA A 199 -12.27 16.74 -6.17
C ALA A 199 -12.67 16.75 -7.66
N PHE A 200 -13.11 15.61 -8.20
CA PHE A 200 -13.51 15.43 -9.59
C PHE A 200 -15.03 15.46 -9.78
N GLY A 201 -15.76 15.94 -8.76
CA GLY A 201 -17.22 15.89 -8.71
C GLY A 201 -17.73 14.64 -7.98
N THR A 202 -18.99 14.29 -8.22
CA THR A 202 -19.60 13.09 -7.64
C THR A 202 -19.28 11.89 -8.51
N LEU A 203 -18.63 10.88 -7.93
CA LEU A 203 -18.26 9.64 -8.60
C LEU A 203 -19.08 8.49 -8.04
N GLU A 204 -19.65 7.67 -8.93
CA GLU A 204 -20.15 6.36 -8.53
C GLU A 204 -18.96 5.45 -8.23
N CYS A 205 -18.95 4.87 -7.03
CA CYS A 205 -17.85 4.05 -6.54
C CYS A 205 -18.36 2.72 -6.00
N PHE A 206 -17.63 1.65 -6.29
CA PHE A 206 -17.74 0.41 -5.52
C PHE A 206 -17.07 0.60 -4.17
N VAL A 207 -17.75 0.22 -3.10
CA VAL A 207 -17.20 0.22 -1.75
C VAL A 207 -16.75 -1.18 -1.42
N ILE A 208 -15.47 -1.33 -1.09
CA ILE A 208 -14.85 -2.60 -0.73
C ILE A 208 -14.48 -2.54 0.74
N GLU A 209 -15.11 -3.40 1.52
CA GLU A 209 -14.78 -3.61 2.93
C GLU A 209 -13.81 -4.77 3.03
N SER A 210 -12.70 -4.56 3.73
CA SER A 210 -11.66 -5.56 3.86
C SER A 210 -11.04 -5.58 5.24
N SER A 211 -10.54 -6.75 5.64
CA SER A 211 -9.89 -6.96 6.93
C SER A 211 -8.72 -7.92 6.82
N ALA A 212 -7.65 -7.67 7.59
CA ALA A 212 -6.56 -8.60 7.78
C ALA A 212 -6.54 -9.04 9.24
N SER A 213 -6.62 -10.35 9.49
CA SER A 213 -6.54 -10.93 10.82
C SER A 213 -5.26 -11.72 11.00
N SER A 214 -4.59 -11.54 12.14
CA SER A 214 -3.42 -12.28 12.57
C SER A 214 -3.46 -12.56 14.07
N ASP A 215 -2.40 -13.15 14.62
CA ASP A 215 -2.26 -13.42 16.06
C ASP A 215 -2.08 -12.15 16.91
N ILE A 216 -1.66 -11.03 16.32
CA ILE A 216 -1.51 -9.74 17.02
C ILE A 216 -2.75 -8.83 16.89
N GLY A 217 -3.76 -9.22 16.13
CA GLY A 217 -5.04 -8.51 16.05
C GLY A 217 -5.59 -8.42 14.63
N THR A 218 -6.51 -7.46 14.45
CA THR A 218 -7.20 -7.23 13.17
C THR A 218 -7.04 -5.79 12.74
N THR A 219 -6.73 -5.59 11.46
CA THR A 219 -6.77 -4.31 10.76
C THR A 219 -7.88 -4.31 9.73
N LYS A 220 -8.29 -3.13 9.29
CA LYS A 220 -9.33 -2.97 8.26
C LYS A 220 -8.94 -1.93 7.23
N LEU A 221 -9.49 -2.08 6.05
CA LEU A 221 -9.50 -1.08 4.99
C LEU A 221 -10.89 -1.02 4.37
N THR A 222 -11.48 0.16 4.34
CA THR A 222 -12.60 0.46 3.43
C THR A 222 -12.06 1.28 2.25
N SER A 223 -12.14 0.73 1.04
CA SER A 223 -11.70 1.42 -0.18
C SER A 223 -12.89 1.75 -1.09
N TYR A 224 -12.78 2.87 -1.79
CA TYR A 224 -13.78 3.36 -2.72
C TYR A 224 -13.17 3.40 -4.11
N PHE A 225 -13.68 2.55 -5.00
CA PHE A 225 -13.13 2.34 -6.32
C PHE A 225 -14.05 2.94 -7.39
N SER A 226 -13.50 3.85 -8.20
CA SER A 226 -14.11 4.37 -9.42
C SER A 226 -13.45 3.71 -10.63
N SER A 227 -14.26 3.20 -11.57
CA SER A 227 -13.73 2.62 -12.82
C SER A 227 -12.97 3.63 -13.70
N LEU A 228 -13.07 4.93 -13.41
CA LEU A 228 -12.37 5.99 -14.16
C LEU A 228 -11.09 6.49 -13.46
N TYR A 229 -11.04 6.42 -12.14
CA TYR A 229 -9.99 7.07 -11.33
C TYR A 229 -9.25 6.11 -10.39
N GLY A 230 -9.67 4.85 -10.33
CA GLY A 230 -9.10 3.86 -9.41
C GLY A 230 -9.60 4.04 -7.99
N PHE A 231 -8.74 3.81 -7.01
CA PHE A 231 -9.08 4.00 -5.60
C PHE A 231 -9.06 5.50 -5.28
N VAL A 232 -10.24 6.09 -5.10
CA VAL A 232 -10.39 7.54 -4.86
C VAL A 232 -10.46 7.89 -3.37
N ARG A 233 -10.72 6.91 -2.51
CA ARG A 233 -10.70 7.05 -1.05
C ARG A 233 -10.31 5.72 -0.42
N MET A 234 -9.47 5.77 0.60
CA MET A 234 -9.03 4.60 1.37
C MET A 234 -9.03 4.94 2.85
N GLU A 235 -9.66 4.11 3.68
CA GLU A 235 -9.83 4.34 5.11
C GLU A 235 -9.33 3.14 5.89
N TYR A 236 -8.15 3.28 6.49
CA TYR A 236 -7.50 2.23 7.25
C TYR A 236 -7.84 2.35 8.74
N GLU A 237 -8.01 1.20 9.39
CA GLU A 237 -8.00 1.04 10.85
C GLU A 237 -6.84 0.09 11.20
N LEU A 238 -5.85 0.60 11.93
CA LEU A 238 -4.63 -0.13 12.30
C LEU A 238 -4.77 -0.84 13.65
N LEU A 239 -3.85 -1.76 13.94
CA LEU A 239 -3.86 -2.61 15.15
C LEU A 239 -3.93 -1.82 16.47
N ASN A 240 -3.39 -0.61 16.47
CA ASN A 240 -3.35 0.28 17.63
C ASN A 240 -4.51 1.30 17.68
N GLY A 241 -5.53 1.13 16.84
CA GLY A 241 -6.69 2.02 16.74
C GLY A 241 -6.44 3.32 15.97
N LEU A 242 -5.22 3.56 15.47
CA LEU A 242 -4.97 4.67 14.54
C LEU A 242 -5.78 4.47 13.28
N LYS A 243 -6.31 5.57 12.74
CA LYS A 243 -6.93 5.58 11.41
C LYS A 243 -6.05 6.35 10.45
N VAL A 244 -5.91 5.85 9.23
CA VAL A 244 -5.18 6.51 8.15
C VAL A 244 -6.12 6.62 6.98
N ASN A 245 -6.42 7.84 6.55
CA ASN A 245 -7.34 8.06 5.45
C ASN A 245 -6.61 8.74 4.29
N PHE A 246 -6.94 8.35 3.06
CA PHE A 246 -6.44 8.94 1.84
C PHE A 246 -7.60 9.35 0.95
N TRP A 247 -7.45 10.47 0.23
CA TRP A 247 -8.38 10.91 -0.80
C TRP A 247 -7.62 11.33 -2.05
N LEU A 248 -8.02 10.84 -3.21
CA LEU A 248 -7.51 11.31 -4.48
C LEU A 248 -8.01 12.75 -4.68
N VAL A 249 -7.07 13.69 -4.77
CA VAL A 249 -7.38 15.13 -4.89
C VAL A 249 -6.96 15.70 -6.24
N ASP A 250 -6.07 15.04 -6.97
CA ASP A 250 -5.60 15.48 -8.28
C ASP A 250 -5.09 14.29 -9.10
N LEU A 251 -5.21 14.39 -10.42
CA LEU A 251 -4.73 13.42 -11.40
C LEU A 251 -3.97 14.18 -12.48
N LYS A 252 -2.68 13.91 -12.61
CA LYS A 252 -1.86 14.39 -13.74
C LYS A 252 -1.76 13.29 -14.77
N ARG A 253 -2.18 13.60 -15.99
CA ARG A 253 -2.04 12.69 -17.13
C ARG A 253 -0.70 12.94 -17.80
N GLY A 254 0.01 11.86 -18.11
CA GLY A 254 1.27 11.88 -18.87
C GLY A 254 1.07 12.24 -20.33
#